data_AF-A0A7X3TZM7-F1
#
_entry.id   AF-A0A7X3TZM7-F1
#
_cell.length_a   1.000
_cell.length_b   1.000
_cell.length_c   1.000
_cell.angle_alpha   90.00
_cell.angle_beta   90.00
_cell.angle_gamma   90.00
#
_symmetry.space_group_name_H-M   'P 1'
#
loop_
_entity.id
_entity.type
_entity.pdbx_description
1 polymer ?
#
loop_
_entity_poly.entity_id
_entity_poly.type
_entity_poly.pdbx_seq_one_letter_code
_entity_poly.pdbx_strand_id
1 'polypeptide(L)'
;RLYHFRCVERWAMNVPWTGFPLRRLLERVEPAPDARYVRFESVLAPEQMPGVRTAGWYPWPYHEGLRLDEAMHELTLLATGVYGEPLLRQHGAPVRLVVPWKYGYKSAKSIVKIELTREQPGTFWSAEQPHEYGFLSNVNPNVPHPRWPQNVSHWLDTEEQFVTPIFNGYGSYVEGLYPDEPRSPQQPLAPGGTAR
;
A
#
# COMPACT_ATOMS: atom_id res chain seq x y z
N ARG A 1 -1.92 -16.35 -5.14
CA ARG A 1 -2.78 -15.90 -4.02
C ARG A 1 -3.84 -14.98 -4.58
N LEU A 2 -5.13 -15.29 -4.39
CA LEU A 2 -6.22 -14.41 -4.78
C LEU A 2 -6.43 -13.36 -3.67
N TYR A 3 -6.11 -12.10 -3.95
CA TYR A 3 -6.28 -11.01 -2.99
C TYR A 3 -7.25 -9.95 -3.49
N HIS A 4 -7.96 -9.34 -2.55
CA HIS A 4 -8.74 -8.14 -2.78
C HIS A 4 -7.76 -6.95 -2.85
N PHE A 5 -7.86 -6.15 -3.90
CA PHE A 5 -7.06 -4.95 -4.11
C PHE A 5 -7.99 -3.75 -4.12
N ARG A 6 -7.82 -2.83 -3.17
CA ARG A 6 -8.68 -1.66 -2.99
C ARG A 6 -7.87 -0.38 -3.13
N CYS A 7 -8.14 0.42 -4.16
CA CYS A 7 -7.54 1.76 -4.29
C CYS A 7 -8.25 2.75 -3.38
N VAL A 8 -7.54 3.74 -2.83
CA VAL A 8 -8.14 4.81 -2.00
C VAL A 8 -9.29 5.57 -2.70
N GLU A 9 -9.32 5.54 -4.03
CA GLU A 9 -10.31 6.16 -4.92
C GLU A 9 -11.63 5.38 -5.04
N ARG A 10 -11.89 4.43 -4.12
CA ARG A 10 -13.13 3.66 -4.00
C ARG A 10 -13.35 2.51 -4.98
N TRP A 11 -12.50 2.33 -5.99
CA TRP A 11 -12.55 1.14 -6.84
C TRP A 11 -11.79 -0.05 -6.23
N ALA A 12 -12.25 -1.26 -6.54
CA ALA A 12 -11.66 -2.51 -6.08
C ALA A 12 -11.57 -3.58 -7.19
N MET A 13 -10.68 -4.54 -7.00
CA MET A 13 -10.49 -5.71 -7.88
C MET A 13 -10.15 -6.95 -7.05
N ASN A 14 -10.47 -8.13 -7.57
CA ASN A 14 -9.91 -9.40 -7.10
C ASN A 14 -8.77 -9.81 -8.03
N VAL A 15 -7.56 -9.97 -7.49
CA VAL A 15 -6.37 -10.16 -8.31
C VAL A 15 -5.61 -11.42 -7.90
N PRO A 16 -5.44 -12.40 -8.80
CA PRO A 16 -4.67 -13.61 -8.54
C PRO A 16 -3.17 -13.35 -8.75
N TRP A 17 -2.51 -12.87 -7.69
CA TRP A 17 -1.07 -12.59 -7.69
C TRP A 17 -0.22 -13.86 -7.59
N THR A 18 0.95 -13.85 -8.24
CA THR A 18 2.02 -14.83 -8.09
C THR A 18 3.26 -14.13 -7.53
N GLY A 19 3.93 -14.77 -6.56
CA GLY A 19 5.07 -14.18 -5.87
C GLY A 19 5.42 -14.95 -4.61
N PHE A 20 6.14 -14.31 -3.69
CA PHE A 20 6.54 -14.90 -2.40
C PHE A 20 6.33 -13.91 -1.25
N PRO A 21 6.09 -14.40 -0.01
CA PRO A 21 5.93 -13.53 1.16
C PRO A 21 7.19 -12.70 1.40
N LEU A 22 7.05 -11.40 1.62
CA LEU A 22 8.18 -10.50 1.85
C LEU A 22 9.04 -10.98 3.02
N ARG A 23 8.43 -11.53 4.08
CA ARG A 23 9.15 -12.07 5.24
C ARG A 23 10.23 -13.08 4.88
N ARG A 24 10.08 -13.85 3.79
CA ARG A 24 11.08 -14.86 3.37
C ARG A 24 12.37 -14.22 2.88
N LEU A 25 12.26 -13.04 2.26
CA LEU A 25 13.42 -12.23 1.90
C LEU A 25 14.04 -11.59 3.14
N LEU A 26 13.19 -11.03 4.02
CA LEU A 26 13.65 -10.38 5.24
C LEU A 26 14.39 -11.36 6.18
N GLU A 27 13.84 -12.56 6.40
CA GLU A 27 14.48 -13.65 7.14
C GLU A 27 15.89 -13.97 6.62
N ARG A 28 16.12 -13.84 5.31
CA ARG A 28 17.41 -14.15 4.68
C ARG A 28 18.45 -13.05 4.82
N VAL A 29 18.02 -11.80 4.99
CA VAL A 29 18.93 -10.64 5.16
C VAL A 29 19.15 -10.28 6.62
N GLU A 30 18.51 -11.00 7.55
CA GLU A 30 18.69 -10.91 9.00
C GLU A 30 18.65 -9.46 9.51
N PRO A 31 17.44 -8.86 9.65
CA PRO A 31 17.28 -7.46 10.07
C PRO A 31 18.08 -7.16 11.34
N ALA A 32 18.76 -6.02 11.35
CA ALA A 32 19.44 -5.54 12.54
C ALA A 32 18.45 -5.42 13.71
N PRO A 33 18.87 -5.67 14.97
CA PRO A 33 17.98 -5.64 16.13
C PRO A 33 17.24 -4.32 16.36
N ASP A 34 17.76 -3.21 15.81
CA ASP A 34 17.18 -1.87 15.88
C ASP A 34 16.38 -1.47 14.62
N ALA A 35 16.27 -2.33 13.61
CA ALA A 35 15.38 -2.11 12.47
C ALA A 35 13.91 -2.11 12.93
N ARG A 36 13.14 -1.10 12.51
CA ARG A 36 11.72 -0.94 12.88
C ARG A 36 10.80 -0.77 11.67
N TYR A 37 11.36 -0.38 10.52
CA TYR A 37 10.62 -0.13 9.30
C TYR A 37 11.35 -0.69 8.08
N VAL A 38 10.61 -0.82 6.98
CA VAL A 38 11.12 -1.19 5.66
C VAL A 38 10.70 -0.11 4.68
N ARG A 39 11.66 0.54 4.03
CA ARG A 39 11.46 1.49 2.93
C ARG A 39 11.63 0.77 1.59
N PHE A 40 10.73 1.06 0.66
CA PHE A 40 10.76 0.59 -0.71
C PHE A 40 10.94 1.76 -1.65
N GLU A 41 11.75 1.60 -2.68
CA GLU A 41 11.95 2.61 -3.72
C GLU A 41 11.73 2.00 -5.10
N SER A 42 10.92 2.67 -5.90
CA SER A 42 10.68 2.36 -7.31
C SER A 42 11.82 2.90 -8.17
N VAL A 43 12.02 2.28 -9.34
CA VAL A 43 12.99 2.79 -10.32
C VAL A 43 12.68 4.24 -10.73
N LEU A 44 13.73 5.06 -10.83
CA LEU A 44 13.69 6.38 -11.46
C LEU A 44 14.33 6.29 -12.85
N ALA A 45 13.52 6.24 -13.90
CA ALA A 45 14.02 6.18 -15.28
C ALA A 45 13.33 7.23 -16.17
N PRO A 46 13.70 8.52 -16.07
CA PRO A 46 13.00 9.60 -16.73
C PRO A 46 12.86 9.41 -18.25
N GLU A 47 13.83 8.79 -18.93
CA GLU A 47 13.78 8.49 -20.37
C GLU A 47 12.68 7.48 -20.73
N GLN A 48 12.43 6.50 -19.87
CA GLN A 48 11.47 5.41 -20.08
C GLN A 48 10.12 5.67 -19.40
N MET A 49 10.06 6.63 -18.46
CA MET A 49 8.90 6.96 -17.64
C MET A 49 8.43 8.40 -17.91
N PRO A 50 7.63 8.63 -18.96
CA PRO A 50 7.19 9.97 -19.32
C PRO A 50 6.43 10.71 -18.21
N GLY A 51 5.74 9.98 -17.33
CA GLY A 51 5.09 10.54 -16.14
C GLY A 51 6.05 11.25 -15.17
N VAL A 52 7.28 10.74 -15.02
CA VAL A 52 8.31 11.37 -14.19
C VAL A 52 8.73 12.72 -14.76
N ARG A 53 8.87 12.82 -16.10
CA ARG A 53 9.26 14.07 -16.77
C ARG A 53 8.13 15.09 -16.76
N THR A 54 6.91 14.64 -17.05
CA THR A 54 5.73 15.52 -17.18
C THR A 54 5.20 15.99 -15.84
N ALA A 55 5.40 15.21 -14.77
CA ALA A 55 5.00 15.54 -13.41
C ALA A 55 6.22 15.74 -12.49
N GLY A 56 7.22 16.49 -12.96
CA GLY A 56 8.48 16.72 -12.24
C GLY A 56 8.34 17.52 -10.93
N TRP A 57 7.17 18.07 -10.64
CA TRP A 57 6.86 18.71 -9.35
C TRP A 57 6.65 17.71 -8.22
N TYR A 58 6.42 16.43 -8.53
CA TYR A 58 6.33 15.39 -7.51
C TYR A 58 7.72 14.95 -7.01
N PRO A 59 7.82 14.44 -5.77
CA PRO A 59 9.08 14.03 -5.16
C PRO A 59 9.54 12.64 -5.64
N TRP A 60 9.76 12.47 -6.95
CA TRP A 60 10.27 11.22 -7.52
C TRP A 60 11.65 10.85 -6.95
N PRO A 61 12.01 9.55 -6.82
CA PRO A 61 11.24 8.35 -7.19
C PRO A 61 10.03 8.08 -6.29
N TYR A 62 9.12 7.25 -6.79
CA TYR A 62 8.06 6.69 -5.95
C TYR A 62 8.69 5.86 -4.83
N HIS A 63 8.25 6.10 -3.60
CA HIS A 63 8.77 5.42 -2.43
C HIS A 63 7.66 5.16 -1.41
N GLU A 64 7.79 4.06 -0.69
CA GLU A 64 6.81 3.61 0.29
C GLU A 64 7.48 3.03 1.53
N GLY A 65 6.68 2.85 2.58
CA GLY A 65 7.17 2.36 3.87
C GLY A 65 6.18 1.43 4.56
N LEU A 66 6.69 0.45 5.29
CA LEU A 66 5.94 -0.39 6.22
C LEU A 66 6.66 -0.44 7.56
N ARG A 67 5.92 -0.64 8.66
CA ARG A 67 6.53 -1.15 9.89
C ARG A 67 7.12 -2.54 9.62
N LEU A 68 8.14 -2.93 10.37
CA LEU A 68 8.80 -4.21 10.18
C LEU A 68 7.85 -5.39 10.43
N ASP A 69 6.95 -5.30 11.41
CA ASP A 69 5.95 -6.34 11.67
C ASP A 69 4.92 -6.48 10.53
N GLU A 70 4.50 -5.39 9.90
CA GLU A 70 3.68 -5.40 8.68
C GLU A 70 4.42 -6.05 7.51
N ALA A 71 5.71 -5.73 7.36
CA ALA A 71 6.56 -6.29 6.32
C ALA A 71 6.84 -7.80 6.52
N MET A 72 6.91 -8.23 7.79
CA MET A 72 7.06 -9.62 8.20
C MET A 72 5.75 -10.41 8.19
N HIS A 73 4.60 -9.75 8.02
CA HIS A 73 3.31 -10.41 8.00
C HIS A 73 3.16 -11.34 6.78
N GLU A 74 2.62 -12.55 6.98
CA GLU A 74 2.49 -13.58 5.94
C GLU A 74 1.71 -13.09 4.71
N LEU A 75 0.76 -12.15 4.88
CA LEU A 75 -0.03 -11.62 3.77
C LEU A 75 0.73 -10.62 2.88
N THR A 76 1.81 -10.00 3.38
CA THR A 76 2.63 -9.05 2.60
C THR A 76 3.43 -9.80 1.55
N LEU A 77 3.21 -9.48 0.28
CA LEU A 77 3.72 -10.24 -0.86
C LEU A 77 4.63 -9.38 -1.73
N LEU A 78 5.79 -9.93 -2.13
CA LEU A 78 6.50 -9.47 -3.32
C LEU A 78 5.99 -10.25 -4.52
N ALA A 79 5.16 -9.60 -5.33
CA ALA A 79 4.58 -10.19 -6.51
C ALA A 79 5.53 -10.06 -7.71
N THR A 80 5.61 -11.13 -8.49
CA THR A 80 6.39 -11.26 -9.74
C THR A 80 5.51 -11.69 -10.92
N GLY A 81 4.26 -12.10 -10.66
CA GLY A 81 3.28 -12.44 -11.68
C GLY A 81 1.84 -12.11 -11.30
N VAL A 82 0.94 -12.19 -12.28
CA VAL A 82 -0.50 -12.06 -12.13
C VAL A 82 -1.21 -12.91 -13.18
N TYR A 83 -2.34 -13.53 -12.82
CA TYR A 83 -3.11 -14.41 -13.74
C TYR A 83 -2.28 -15.56 -14.36
N GLY A 84 -1.31 -16.10 -13.60
CA GLY A 84 -0.45 -17.20 -14.07
C GLY A 84 0.75 -16.76 -14.91
N GLU A 85 0.82 -15.48 -15.29
CA GLU A 85 1.87 -14.93 -16.16
C GLU A 85 2.81 -13.98 -15.40
N PRO A 86 4.02 -13.70 -15.90
CA PRO A 86 4.88 -12.65 -15.38
C PRO A 86 4.18 -11.28 -15.35
N LEU A 87 4.55 -10.41 -14.41
CA LEU A 87 3.99 -9.07 -14.34
C LEU A 87 4.22 -8.30 -15.64
N LEU A 88 3.18 -7.63 -16.11
CA LEU A 88 3.29 -6.64 -17.18
C LEU A 88 3.80 -5.30 -16.63
N ARG A 89 4.39 -4.47 -17.49
CA ARG A 89 4.99 -3.18 -17.09
C ARG A 89 3.99 -2.27 -16.36
N GLN A 90 2.74 -2.22 -16.81
CA GLN A 90 1.68 -1.43 -16.17
C GLN A 90 1.34 -1.87 -14.74
N HIS A 91 1.62 -3.14 -14.41
CA HIS A 91 1.42 -3.68 -13.07
C HIS A 91 2.67 -3.55 -12.17
N GLY A 92 3.75 -2.95 -12.68
CA GLY A 92 4.96 -2.70 -11.89
C GLY A 92 6.01 -3.81 -11.96
N ALA A 93 6.12 -4.47 -13.12
CA ALA A 93 7.17 -5.44 -13.38
C ALA A 93 8.60 -4.89 -13.11
N PRO A 94 9.58 -5.77 -12.82
CA PRO A 94 9.45 -7.22 -12.62
C PRO A 94 8.98 -7.62 -11.22
N VAL A 95 9.06 -6.69 -10.25
CA VAL A 95 8.71 -6.93 -8.84
C VAL A 95 7.89 -5.77 -8.30
N ARG A 96 6.75 -6.09 -7.68
CA ARG A 96 5.92 -5.12 -6.94
C ARG A 96 5.63 -5.60 -5.53
N LEU A 97 5.37 -4.66 -4.64
CA LEU A 97 4.78 -4.94 -3.33
C LEU A 97 3.26 -5.09 -3.46
N VAL A 98 2.67 -5.96 -2.64
CA VAL A 98 1.23 -6.11 -2.46
C VAL A 98 0.92 -6.27 -0.97
N VAL A 99 0.14 -5.35 -0.42
CA VAL A 99 -0.29 -5.36 0.99
C VAL A 99 -1.82 -5.32 1.03
N PRO A 100 -2.50 -6.49 1.10
CA PRO A 100 -3.91 -6.59 0.68
C PRO A 100 -4.91 -5.90 1.62
N TRP A 101 -4.51 -5.61 2.86
CA TRP A 101 -5.37 -4.92 3.83
C TRP A 101 -5.20 -3.39 3.84
N LYS A 102 -4.27 -2.85 3.04
CA LYS A 102 -4.00 -1.42 2.92
C LYS A 102 -4.48 -0.88 1.58
N TYR A 103 -4.64 0.44 1.49
CA TYR A 103 -4.98 1.09 0.22
C TYR A 103 -3.90 0.86 -0.84
N GLY A 104 -4.34 0.80 -2.10
CA GLY A 104 -3.53 0.37 -3.24
C GLY A 104 -2.22 1.14 -3.46
N TYR A 105 -2.11 2.38 -3.00
CA TYR A 105 -0.87 3.14 -3.11
C TYR A 105 0.28 2.53 -2.29
N LYS A 106 -0.02 1.91 -1.13
CA LYS A 106 0.99 1.21 -0.32
C LYS A 106 1.65 0.04 -1.06
N SER A 107 1.06 -0.43 -2.15
CA SER A 107 1.54 -1.54 -2.96
C SER A 107 2.44 -1.05 -4.10
N ALA A 108 3.64 -0.55 -3.74
CA ALA A 108 4.62 0.06 -4.65
C ALA A 108 5.01 -0.83 -5.84
N LYS A 109 5.28 -0.21 -6.98
CA LYS A 109 5.57 -0.86 -8.27
C LYS A 109 7.07 -0.77 -8.62
N SER A 110 7.57 -1.73 -9.41
CA SER A 110 8.92 -1.68 -10.01
C SER A 110 10.01 -1.36 -8.99
N ILE A 111 10.03 -2.13 -7.89
CA ILE A 111 10.92 -1.93 -6.75
C ILE A 111 12.35 -2.25 -7.14
N VAL A 112 13.28 -1.33 -6.85
CA VAL A 112 14.72 -1.47 -7.07
C VAL A 112 15.54 -1.42 -5.79
N LYS A 113 14.99 -0.86 -4.71
CA LYS A 113 15.66 -0.79 -3.40
C LYS A 113 14.68 -1.15 -2.28
N ILE A 114 15.15 -1.97 -1.35
CA ILE A 114 14.50 -2.31 -0.09
C ILE A 114 15.51 -1.99 1.01
N GLU A 115 15.15 -1.11 1.93
CA GLU A 115 16.04 -0.62 2.99
C GLU A 115 15.36 -0.80 4.34
N LEU A 116 16.07 -1.40 5.30
CA LEU A 116 15.60 -1.52 6.67
C LEU A 116 16.06 -0.30 7.46
N THR A 117 15.11 0.40 8.08
CA THR A 117 15.39 1.66 8.78
C THR A 117 14.93 1.59 10.24
N ARG A 118 15.62 2.35 11.09
CA ARG A 118 15.23 2.53 12.50
C ARG A 118 14.08 3.52 12.64
N GLU A 119 14.15 4.63 11.90
CA GLU A 119 13.13 5.68 11.91
C GLU A 119 12.08 5.45 10.81
N GLN A 120 10.86 5.94 11.04
CA GLN A 120 9.77 5.84 10.07
C GLN A 120 10.15 6.61 8.78
N PRO A 121 10.23 5.95 7.61
CA PRO A 121 10.50 6.64 6.36
C PRO A 121 9.27 7.46 5.94
N GLY A 122 9.51 8.55 5.20
CA GLY A 122 8.43 9.20 4.45
C GLY A 122 7.84 8.25 3.40
N THR A 123 6.60 8.52 2.98
CA THR A 123 5.96 7.83 1.85
C THR A 123 5.56 8.86 0.81
N PHE A 124 5.50 8.45 -0.46
CA PHE A 124 5.30 9.38 -1.56
C PHE A 124 4.02 10.22 -1.40
N TRP A 125 2.89 9.58 -1.11
CA TRP A 125 1.61 10.29 -0.96
C TRP A 125 1.48 11.03 0.36
N SER A 126 2.07 10.54 1.46
CA SER A 126 2.07 11.27 2.72
C SER A 126 2.98 12.50 2.66
N ALA A 127 4.05 12.48 1.86
CA ALA A 127 4.91 13.64 1.63
C ALA A 127 4.22 14.70 0.77
N GLU A 128 3.49 14.26 -0.26
CA GLU A 128 2.81 15.15 -1.21
C GLU A 128 1.50 15.74 -0.65
N GLN A 129 0.69 14.94 0.04
CA GLN A 129 -0.59 15.36 0.61
C GLN A 129 -0.77 14.75 2.02
N PRO A 130 -0.02 15.24 3.02
CA PRO A 130 -0.01 14.68 4.39
C PRO A 130 -1.37 14.73 5.09
N HIS A 131 -2.27 15.61 4.65
CA HIS A 131 -3.64 15.72 5.16
C HIS A 131 -4.57 14.60 4.64
N GLU A 132 -4.24 14.00 3.50
CA GLU A 132 -5.09 13.00 2.83
C GLU A 132 -4.59 11.56 3.02
N TYR A 133 -3.27 11.36 3.07
CA TYR A 133 -2.65 10.05 3.07
C TYR A 133 -1.71 9.89 4.26
N GLY A 134 -2.05 8.94 5.14
CA GLY A 134 -1.25 8.61 6.31
C GLY A 134 -0.17 7.57 6.01
N PHE A 135 0.58 7.16 7.04
CA PHE A 135 1.62 6.15 6.88
C PHE A 135 1.02 4.74 6.88
N LEU A 136 0.11 4.45 7.80
CA LEU A 136 -0.47 3.12 7.96
C LEU A 136 -1.43 2.77 6.83
N SER A 137 -2.35 3.68 6.49
CA SER A 137 -3.20 3.57 5.30
C SER A 137 -3.99 2.25 5.20
N ASN A 138 -4.42 1.72 6.34
CA ASN A 138 -5.28 0.55 6.41
C ASN A 138 -6.62 0.86 5.72
N VAL A 139 -7.18 -0.11 5.00
CA VAL A 139 -8.54 0.04 4.46
C VAL A 139 -9.52 0.07 5.62
N ASN A 140 -10.17 1.21 5.84
CA ASN A 140 -11.09 1.38 6.95
C ASN A 140 -12.35 2.15 6.50
N PRO A 141 -13.54 1.51 6.50
CA PRO A 141 -14.80 2.17 6.13
C PRO A 141 -15.20 3.30 7.09
N ASN A 142 -14.68 3.27 8.32
CA ASN A 142 -15.02 4.21 9.38
C ASN A 142 -14.19 5.50 9.31
N VAL A 143 -13.10 5.53 8.55
CA VAL A 143 -12.24 6.70 8.41
C VAL A 143 -12.42 7.26 6.99
N PRO A 144 -13.17 8.36 6.81
CA PRO A 144 -13.37 8.93 5.49
C PRO A 144 -12.07 9.55 4.96
N HIS A 145 -11.94 9.60 3.63
CA HIS A 145 -10.98 10.47 3.00
C HIS A 145 -11.49 11.92 3.08
N PRO A 146 -10.64 12.96 3.17
CA PRO A 146 -11.13 14.34 3.31
C PRO A 146 -12.09 14.80 2.20
N ARG A 147 -11.97 14.21 1.01
CA ARG A 147 -12.80 14.52 -0.16
C ARG A 147 -13.97 13.55 -0.41
N TRP A 148 -14.00 12.37 0.21
CA TRP A 148 -15.05 11.38 -0.03
C TRP A 148 -15.16 10.32 1.07
N PRO A 149 -16.35 9.72 1.27
CA PRO A 149 -16.50 8.61 2.20
C PRO A 149 -15.78 7.35 1.70
N GLN A 150 -15.29 6.53 2.63
CA GLN A 150 -14.64 5.24 2.34
C GLN A 150 -15.52 4.01 2.63
N ASN A 151 -16.73 4.22 3.14
CA ASN A 151 -17.66 3.16 3.54
C ASN A 151 -18.28 2.37 2.37
N VAL A 152 -18.24 2.91 1.16
CA VAL A 152 -18.75 2.24 -0.06
C VAL A 152 -17.66 2.23 -1.13
N SER A 153 -17.45 1.05 -1.70
CA SER A 153 -16.55 0.78 -2.83
C SER A 153 -17.35 0.32 -4.04
N HIS A 154 -16.72 0.30 -5.21
CA HIS A 154 -17.28 -0.31 -6.42
C HIS A 154 -16.25 -1.23 -7.08
N TRP A 155 -16.72 -2.28 -7.75
CA TRP A 155 -15.86 -3.14 -8.56
C TRP A 155 -15.46 -2.43 -9.85
N LEU A 156 -14.18 -2.55 -10.23
CA LEU A 156 -13.63 -1.83 -11.39
C LEU A 156 -14.22 -2.29 -12.74
N ASP A 157 -14.68 -3.54 -12.83
CA ASP A 157 -15.19 -4.15 -14.06
C ASP A 157 -16.70 -3.98 -14.26
N THR A 158 -17.48 -3.99 -13.19
CA THR A 158 -18.95 -3.94 -13.22
C THR A 158 -19.54 -2.64 -12.67
N GLU A 159 -18.74 -1.83 -11.97
CA GLU A 159 -19.17 -0.65 -11.21
C GLU A 159 -20.18 -0.95 -10.08
N GLU A 160 -20.49 -2.23 -9.82
CA GLU A 160 -21.39 -2.64 -8.74
C GLU A 160 -20.81 -2.21 -7.39
N GLN A 161 -21.65 -1.59 -6.56
CA GLN A 161 -21.27 -1.05 -5.26
C GLN A 161 -21.38 -2.10 -4.16
N PHE A 162 -20.46 -2.02 -3.20
CA PHE A 162 -20.47 -2.85 -2.00
C PHE A 162 -19.95 -2.09 -0.78
N VAL A 163 -20.35 -2.54 0.42
CA VAL A 163 -19.85 -1.97 1.67
C VAL A 163 -18.39 -2.36 1.85
N THR A 164 -17.52 -1.36 2.05
CA THR A 164 -16.09 -1.60 2.24
C THR A 164 -15.86 -2.36 3.54
N PRO A 165 -15.27 -3.57 3.52
CA PRO A 165 -14.93 -4.28 4.75
C PRO A 165 -13.70 -3.65 5.42
N ILE A 166 -13.67 -3.64 6.75
CA ILE A 166 -12.48 -3.22 7.51
C ILE A 166 -11.29 -4.14 7.18
N PHE A 167 -10.11 -3.55 7.09
CA PHE A 167 -8.89 -4.21 6.63
C PHE A 167 -9.06 -4.92 5.28
N ASN A 168 -9.94 -4.40 4.42
CA ASN A 168 -10.27 -4.98 3.12
C ASN A 168 -10.74 -6.45 3.20
N GLY A 169 -11.34 -6.85 4.33
CA GLY A 169 -11.81 -8.22 4.58
C GLY A 169 -10.79 -9.13 5.25
N TYR A 170 -9.60 -8.64 5.58
CA TYR A 170 -8.53 -9.40 6.23
C TYR A 170 -8.48 -9.25 7.75
N GLY A 171 -9.53 -8.70 8.38
CA GLY A 171 -9.52 -8.33 9.80
C GLY A 171 -9.04 -9.43 10.75
N SER A 172 -9.56 -10.66 10.60
CA SER A 172 -9.17 -11.82 11.42
C SER A 172 -7.68 -12.20 11.32
N TYR A 173 -6.97 -11.72 10.30
CA TYR A 173 -5.55 -11.97 10.10
C TYR A 173 -4.65 -10.84 10.63
N VAL A 174 -5.10 -9.58 10.52
CA VAL A 174 -4.22 -8.41 10.72
C VAL A 174 -4.61 -7.52 11.88
N GLU A 175 -5.78 -7.70 12.49
CA GLU A 175 -6.25 -6.76 13.51
C GLU A 175 -5.36 -6.68 14.76
N GLY A 176 -4.68 -7.78 15.11
CA GLY A 176 -3.73 -7.81 16.21
C GLY A 176 -2.53 -6.87 16.02
N LEU A 177 -2.23 -6.45 14.77
CA LEU A 177 -1.17 -5.47 14.48
C LEU A 177 -1.58 -4.03 14.79
N TYR A 178 -2.89 -3.78 14.93
CA TYR A 178 -3.50 -2.44 14.99
C TYR A 178 -4.56 -2.35 16.11
N PRO A 179 -4.16 -2.43 17.38
CA PRO A 179 -5.10 -2.32 18.51
C PRO A 179 -5.86 -0.99 18.52
N ASP A 180 -5.26 0.07 17.97
CA ASP A 180 -5.83 1.43 17.97
C ASP A 180 -6.58 1.79 16.68
N GLU A 181 -6.83 0.83 15.78
CA GLU A 181 -7.56 1.10 14.53
C GLU A 181 -9.03 1.47 14.83
N PRO A 182 -9.54 2.64 14.37
CA PRO A 182 -10.91 3.05 14.65
C PRO A 182 -11.95 2.05 14.13
N ARG A 183 -12.81 1.56 15.03
CA ARG A 183 -13.91 0.62 14.70
C ARG A 183 -15.28 1.28 14.61
N SER A 184 -15.36 2.57 14.93
CA SER A 184 -16.58 3.38 14.84
C SER A 184 -16.37 4.53 13.85
N PRO A 185 -17.41 5.00 13.14
CA PRO A 185 -17.31 6.10 12.19
C PRO A 185 -16.65 7.35 12.78
N GLN A 186 -15.69 7.91 12.04
CA GLN A 186 -14.95 9.12 12.38
C GLN A 186 -15.40 10.28 11.49
N GLN A 187 -15.26 11.51 11.98
CA GLN A 187 -15.39 12.69 11.13
C GLN A 187 -14.13 12.84 10.25
N PRO A 188 -14.26 13.44 9.05
CA PRO A 188 -13.09 13.84 8.27
C PRO A 188 -12.14 14.71 9.07
N LEU A 189 -10.84 14.61 8.77
CA LEU A 189 -9.83 15.48 9.39
C LEU A 189 -10.16 16.95 9.11
N ALA A 190 -10.02 17.78 10.14
CA ALA A 190 -10.13 19.22 9.98
C ALA A 190 -8.99 19.75 9.10
N PRO A 191 -9.18 20.89 8.39
CA PRO A 191 -8.11 21.54 7.65
C PRO A 191 -6.86 21.75 8.53
N GLY A 192 -5.71 21.26 8.08
CA GLY A 192 -4.44 21.31 8.81
C GLY A 192 -4.11 20.08 9.67
N GLY A 193 -5.03 19.13 9.82
CA GLY A 193 -4.73 17.82 10.42
C GLY A 193 -3.99 16.90 9.45
N THR A 194 -3.09 16.07 9.96
CA THR A 194 -2.37 15.05 9.17
C THR A 194 -3.02 13.69 9.31
N ALA A 195 -3.07 12.94 8.21
CA ALA A 195 -3.55 11.57 8.19
C ALA A 195 -2.57 10.64 8.90
N ARG A 196 -3.11 9.65 9.62
CA ARG A 196 -2.38 8.71 10.46
C ARG A 196 -1.84 7.52 9.66
#